data_AF-A0A3P8QC76-F1
#
_entry.id   AF-A0A3P8QC76-F1
#
_cell.length_a   1.000
_cell.length_b   1.000
_cell.length_c   1.000
_cell.angle_alpha   90.00
_cell.angle_beta   90.00
_cell.angle_gamma   90.00
#
_symmetry.space_group_name_H-M   'P 1'
#
loop_
_entity.id
_entity.type
_entity.pdbx_description
1 polymer ?
#
loop_
_entity_poly.entity_id
_entity_poly.type
_entity_poly.pdbx_seq_one_letter_code
_entity_poly.pdbx_strand_id
1 'polypeptide(L)'
;MAAAAQPVYWLGNDTLRVSAALFAENRRRLCQGLKAKDGVVPKSVVVLQGGEQTQRYCTDTDVLFRQESFFHWAFGVTEADCYGAIDVDSGKSILFVPKLPESYATWMGEIFPKEHFKEKYAVDEVHHTCDIANVLSNLKPAVLLTLRGQNTDSGSTCREASFDGISRFQVNNTLLHPVIVDCRVVKTDMELEVLRYTNRVSSEAHKMIMKHVKPGKKEYEMESLFQHYCYTKGGMRHTSYTCICGTGNNSSVLHYGHAGAPNDKTIADGDMCLFDMGGEYYCYSSDITCSFPANGKFTPDQRAIYEAVLKASRAVMAALRPGVKWTDMHRVADRVHLEELVKIGILIGSVEDMMKVHLGSVFMPHGLGHLLGIDVHDVGGYPEGIERIDEPGLKSLRMGRLVQERMVLTVEPGIYFINHLLNQALANPAQSCFINNQVLARFRGFGGVRIEDDIAVTADGIELMTCVPRTVEEIEAFMADSTKPFSPVV
;
A
#
# COMPACT_ATOMS: atom_id res chain seq x y z
N MET A 1 11.87 -37.73 -16.31
CA MET A 1 11.50 -36.49 -17.03
C MET A 1 11.76 -35.34 -16.08
N ALA A 2 12.66 -34.41 -16.43
CA ALA A 2 12.83 -33.19 -15.63
C ALA A 2 11.49 -32.44 -15.65
N ALA A 3 10.97 -32.06 -14.48
CA ALA A 3 9.78 -31.22 -14.41
C ALA A 3 10.06 -29.95 -15.23
N ALA A 4 9.15 -29.60 -16.15
CA ALA A 4 9.28 -28.38 -16.93
C ALA A 4 9.45 -27.20 -15.95
N ALA A 5 10.41 -26.32 -16.22
CA ALA A 5 10.65 -25.16 -15.38
C ALA A 5 9.35 -24.33 -15.31
N GLN A 6 8.86 -24.08 -14.09
CA GLN A 6 7.65 -23.29 -13.92
C GLN A 6 7.90 -21.85 -14.40
N PRO A 7 6.94 -21.23 -15.10
CA PRO A 7 7.07 -19.83 -15.53
C PRO A 7 7.18 -18.91 -14.31
N VAL A 8 8.18 -18.04 -14.31
CA VAL A 8 8.44 -17.09 -13.23
C VAL A 8 8.67 -15.69 -13.79
N TYR A 9 8.18 -14.68 -13.08
CA TYR A 9 8.69 -13.32 -13.18
C TYR A 9 9.98 -13.21 -12.38
N TRP A 10 11.04 -12.70 -13.02
CA TRP A 10 12.34 -12.51 -12.39
C TRP A 10 13.13 -11.43 -13.13
N LEU A 11 13.76 -10.52 -12.38
CA LEU A 11 14.58 -9.44 -12.92
C LEU A 11 16.10 -9.73 -12.80
N GLY A 12 16.48 -10.99 -12.54
CA GLY A 12 17.87 -11.39 -12.37
C GLY A 12 18.41 -11.11 -10.95
N ASN A 13 19.73 -11.30 -10.79
CA ASN A 13 20.46 -11.07 -9.53
C ASN A 13 19.75 -11.73 -8.32
N ASP A 14 19.69 -11.02 -7.20
CA ASP A 14 19.04 -11.44 -5.96
C ASP A 14 17.56 -11.02 -5.89
N THR A 15 16.95 -10.66 -7.03
CA THR A 15 15.52 -10.32 -7.06
C THR A 15 14.64 -11.56 -6.92
N LEU A 16 13.46 -11.40 -6.33
CA LEU A 16 12.54 -12.50 -6.07
C LEU A 16 12.08 -13.15 -7.38
N ARG A 17 11.98 -14.48 -7.37
CA ARG A 17 11.31 -15.23 -8.44
C ARG A 17 9.85 -15.43 -8.07
N VAL A 18 8.94 -14.79 -8.80
CA VAL A 18 7.49 -14.90 -8.54
C VAL A 18 6.89 -15.87 -9.54
N SER A 19 6.40 -17.01 -9.05
CA SER A 19 5.80 -18.04 -9.90
C SER A 19 4.47 -17.58 -10.49
N ALA A 20 4.24 -17.86 -11.77
CA ALA A 20 2.94 -17.63 -12.42
C ALA A 20 1.81 -18.46 -11.76
N ALA A 21 2.16 -19.49 -10.98
CA ALA A 21 1.22 -20.26 -10.17
C ALA A 21 0.48 -19.40 -9.12
N LEU A 22 1.07 -18.27 -8.69
CA LEU A 22 0.41 -17.29 -7.82
C LEU A 22 -0.91 -16.84 -8.44
N PHE A 23 -0.86 -16.39 -9.69
CA PHE A 23 -2.03 -15.87 -10.40
C PHE A 23 -3.03 -16.99 -10.75
N ALA A 24 -2.54 -18.19 -11.08
CA ALA A 24 -3.41 -19.35 -11.28
C ALA A 24 -4.22 -19.71 -10.02
N GLU A 25 -3.58 -19.67 -8.86
CA GLU A 25 -4.23 -19.87 -7.57
C GLU A 25 -5.27 -18.78 -7.27
N ASN A 26 -4.95 -17.52 -7.57
CA ASN A 26 -5.90 -16.41 -7.46
C ASN A 26 -7.15 -16.60 -8.34
N ARG A 27 -6.98 -16.98 -9.61
CA ARG A 27 -8.12 -17.31 -10.50
C ARG A 27 -8.95 -18.46 -9.95
N ARG A 28 -8.32 -19.50 -9.40
CA ARG A 28 -9.00 -20.64 -8.77
C ARG A 28 -9.84 -20.19 -7.57
N ARG A 29 -9.27 -19.38 -6.68
CA ARG A 29 -9.96 -18.80 -5.51
C ARG A 29 -11.14 -17.92 -5.92
N LEU A 30 -10.97 -17.09 -6.95
CA LEU A 30 -12.05 -16.28 -7.51
C LEU A 30 -13.21 -17.13 -8.03
N CYS A 31 -12.92 -18.18 -8.80
CA CYS A 31 -13.94 -19.10 -9.30
C CYS A 31 -14.70 -19.79 -8.15
N GLN A 32 -13.99 -20.17 -7.08
CA GLN A 32 -14.62 -20.74 -5.88
C GLN A 32 -15.54 -19.75 -5.17
N GLY A 33 -15.07 -18.50 -4.99
CA GLY A 33 -15.88 -17.44 -4.40
C GLY A 33 -17.13 -17.13 -5.23
N LEU A 34 -17.01 -17.09 -6.56
CA LEU A 34 -18.13 -16.86 -7.47
C LEU A 34 -19.14 -18.01 -7.44
N LYS A 35 -18.67 -19.27 -7.42
CA LYS A 35 -19.55 -20.45 -7.31
C LYS A 35 -20.33 -20.51 -5.99
N ALA A 36 -19.79 -19.92 -4.93
CA ALA A 36 -20.45 -19.81 -3.64
C ALA A 36 -21.39 -18.60 -3.53
N LYS A 37 -21.36 -17.68 -4.50
CA LYS A 37 -22.15 -16.44 -4.48
C LYS A 37 -23.52 -16.66 -5.12
N ASP A 38 -24.58 -16.30 -4.40
CA ASP A 38 -25.94 -16.30 -4.95
C ASP A 38 -26.04 -15.40 -6.18
N GLY A 39 -26.74 -15.89 -7.20
CA GLY A 39 -26.98 -15.16 -8.46
C GLY A 39 -25.96 -15.44 -9.57
N VAL A 40 -24.84 -16.12 -9.30
CA VAL A 40 -23.94 -16.62 -10.34
C VAL A 40 -24.56 -17.86 -11.00
N VAL A 41 -24.64 -17.85 -12.34
CA VAL A 41 -25.24 -18.94 -13.12
C VAL A 41 -24.15 -19.80 -13.79
N PRO A 42 -24.42 -21.08 -14.11
CA PRO A 42 -23.49 -21.90 -14.89
C PRO A 42 -23.13 -21.23 -16.23
N LYS A 43 -21.92 -21.49 -16.72
CA LYS A 43 -21.34 -20.85 -17.92
C LYS A 43 -21.22 -19.33 -17.80
N SER A 44 -21.00 -18.82 -16.59
CA SER A 44 -20.54 -17.46 -16.38
C SER A 44 -19.06 -17.34 -16.75
N VAL A 45 -18.69 -16.26 -17.43
CA VAL A 45 -17.30 -15.98 -17.79
C VAL A 45 -16.90 -14.61 -17.23
N VAL A 46 -15.90 -14.58 -16.35
CA VAL A 46 -15.29 -13.31 -15.92
C VAL A 46 -14.57 -12.69 -17.10
N VAL A 47 -14.73 -11.38 -17.31
CA VAL A 47 -13.99 -10.62 -18.32
C VAL A 47 -13.40 -9.37 -17.67
N LEU A 48 -12.08 -9.26 -17.72
CA LEU A 48 -11.30 -8.13 -17.23
C LEU A 48 -10.54 -7.48 -18.40
N GLN A 49 -10.47 -6.16 -18.37
CA GLN A 49 -9.67 -5.36 -19.29
C GLN A 49 -8.45 -4.84 -18.53
N GLY A 50 -7.26 -5.07 -19.06
CA GLY A 50 -6.03 -4.52 -18.52
C GLY A 50 -5.93 -3.01 -18.68
N GLY A 51 -4.86 -2.45 -18.12
CA GLY A 51 -4.45 -1.07 -18.35
C GLY A 51 -3.98 -0.87 -19.79
N GLU A 52 -4.07 0.38 -20.24
CA GLU A 52 -3.68 0.81 -21.58
C GLU A 52 -2.46 1.73 -21.49
N GLN A 53 -1.61 1.76 -22.51
CA GLN A 53 -0.49 2.70 -22.58
C GLN A 53 -1.04 4.13 -22.67
N THR A 54 -0.44 5.06 -21.95
CA THR A 54 -0.88 6.48 -21.92
C THR A 54 0.28 7.42 -22.17
N GLN A 55 -0.05 8.63 -22.64
CA GLN A 55 0.89 9.72 -22.84
C GLN A 55 0.59 10.90 -21.92
N ARG A 56 1.58 11.77 -21.75
CA ARG A 56 1.39 13.05 -21.04
C ARG A 56 0.55 13.99 -21.90
N TYR A 57 -0.71 14.18 -21.48
CA TYR A 57 -1.66 15.07 -22.13
C TYR A 57 -1.81 14.76 -23.63
N CYS A 58 -1.50 15.72 -24.52
CA CYS A 58 -1.58 15.56 -25.98
C CYS A 58 -0.22 15.34 -26.66
N THR A 59 0.83 15.02 -25.88
CA THR A 59 2.18 14.78 -26.40
C THR A 59 2.40 13.31 -26.76
N ASP A 60 3.57 12.98 -27.31
CA ASP A 60 4.05 11.62 -27.55
C ASP A 60 4.92 11.06 -26.41
N THR A 61 5.02 11.78 -25.29
CA THR A 61 5.80 11.32 -24.14
C THR A 61 5.01 10.27 -23.35
N ASP A 62 5.40 9.01 -23.52
CA ASP A 62 4.81 7.89 -22.78
C ASP A 62 4.99 8.04 -21.26
N VAL A 63 3.93 7.70 -20.53
CA VAL A 63 4.01 7.41 -19.10
C VAL A 63 4.45 5.96 -18.94
N LEU A 64 5.38 5.68 -18.03
CA LEU A 64 5.78 4.30 -17.76
C LEU A 64 4.55 3.49 -17.32
N PHE A 65 4.27 2.40 -18.02
CA PHE A 65 3.11 1.58 -17.77
C PHE A 65 3.23 0.78 -16.47
N ARG A 66 2.15 0.82 -15.67
CA ARG A 66 1.90 -0.04 -14.51
C ARG A 66 0.50 -0.61 -14.68
N GLN A 67 0.38 -1.93 -14.52
CA GLN A 67 -0.86 -2.66 -14.76
C GLN A 67 -2.01 -2.25 -13.82
N GLU A 68 -3.26 -2.41 -14.27
CA GLU A 68 -4.45 -2.31 -13.42
C GLU A 68 -4.47 -3.44 -12.37
N SER A 69 -4.75 -3.10 -11.11
CA SER A 69 -4.51 -3.98 -9.96
C SER A 69 -5.34 -5.27 -9.95
N PHE A 70 -6.61 -5.23 -10.35
CA PHE A 70 -7.43 -6.45 -10.44
C PHE A 70 -7.00 -7.36 -11.59
N PHE A 71 -6.63 -6.78 -12.74
CA PHE A 71 -6.06 -7.51 -13.86
C PHE A 71 -4.73 -8.16 -13.50
N HIS A 72 -3.85 -7.41 -12.83
CA HIS A 72 -2.59 -7.93 -12.31
C HIS A 72 -2.83 -9.08 -11.33
N TRP A 73 -3.72 -8.92 -10.35
CA TRP A 73 -4.03 -9.96 -9.35
C TRP A 73 -4.47 -11.29 -9.99
N ALA A 74 -5.22 -11.21 -11.10
CA ALA A 74 -5.74 -12.37 -11.80
C ALA A 74 -4.75 -12.99 -12.79
N PHE A 75 -3.84 -12.22 -13.41
CA PHE A 75 -3.04 -12.69 -14.55
C PHE A 75 -1.53 -12.42 -14.47
N GLY A 76 -1.07 -11.46 -13.68
CA GLY A 76 0.35 -11.08 -13.62
C GLY A 76 0.90 -10.45 -14.90
N VAL A 77 0.04 -10.06 -15.84
CA VAL A 77 0.46 -9.58 -17.18
C VAL A 77 1.08 -8.19 -17.09
N THR A 78 2.20 -8.01 -17.79
CA THR A 78 2.99 -6.77 -17.75
C THR A 78 2.81 -5.89 -18.98
N GLU A 79 2.32 -6.47 -20.07
CA GLU A 79 2.00 -5.74 -21.30
C GLU A 79 0.69 -4.95 -21.14
N ALA A 80 0.64 -3.79 -21.80
CA ALA A 80 -0.57 -2.97 -21.90
C ALA A 80 -1.57 -3.56 -22.90
N ASP A 81 -2.78 -3.00 -22.91
CA ASP A 81 -3.81 -3.21 -23.93
C ASP A 81 -4.29 -4.67 -24.04
N CYS A 82 -4.17 -5.44 -22.96
CA CYS A 82 -4.59 -6.84 -22.89
C CYS A 82 -6.00 -7.00 -22.28
N TYR A 83 -6.64 -8.13 -22.56
CA TYR A 83 -7.85 -8.58 -21.85
C TYR A 83 -7.64 -9.98 -21.31
N GLY A 84 -8.45 -10.37 -20.34
CA GLY A 84 -8.36 -11.67 -19.68
C GLY A 84 -9.75 -12.18 -19.38
N ALA A 85 -9.99 -13.45 -19.68
CA ALA A 85 -11.24 -14.11 -19.39
C ALA A 85 -11.02 -15.37 -18.54
N ILE A 86 -11.98 -15.69 -17.68
CA ILE A 86 -11.95 -16.88 -16.82
C ILE A 86 -13.33 -17.54 -16.86
N ASP A 87 -13.40 -18.76 -17.38
CA ASP A 87 -14.61 -19.58 -17.29
C ASP A 87 -14.79 -20.04 -15.83
N VAL A 88 -15.89 -19.63 -15.20
CA VAL A 88 -16.10 -19.85 -13.75
C VAL A 88 -16.23 -21.34 -13.44
N ASP A 89 -16.86 -22.12 -14.32
CA ASP A 89 -17.15 -23.54 -14.10
C ASP A 89 -15.89 -24.40 -14.14
N SER A 90 -15.04 -24.22 -15.15
CA SER A 90 -13.82 -25.00 -15.34
C SER A 90 -12.57 -24.36 -14.72
N GLY A 91 -12.59 -23.05 -14.46
CA GLY A 91 -11.40 -22.27 -14.08
C GLY A 91 -10.47 -21.96 -15.25
N LYS A 92 -10.85 -22.32 -16.48
CA LYS A 92 -10.06 -22.10 -17.69
C LYS A 92 -9.84 -20.61 -17.93
N SER A 93 -8.59 -20.22 -18.08
CA SER A 93 -8.10 -18.87 -18.27
C SER A 93 -7.68 -18.60 -19.70
N ILE A 94 -8.10 -17.45 -20.24
CA ILE A 94 -7.82 -17.02 -21.60
C ILE A 94 -7.23 -15.62 -21.56
N LEU A 95 -6.06 -15.43 -22.17
CA LEU A 95 -5.42 -14.12 -22.32
C LEU A 95 -5.61 -13.61 -23.75
N PHE A 96 -5.93 -12.33 -23.90
CA PHE A 96 -6.01 -11.66 -25.19
C PHE A 96 -4.92 -10.60 -25.26
N VAL A 97 -3.99 -10.76 -26.21
CA VAL A 97 -2.85 -9.85 -26.40
C VAL A 97 -3.01 -9.02 -27.68
N PRO A 98 -2.47 -7.80 -27.75
CA PRO A 98 -2.53 -6.99 -28.97
C PRO A 98 -1.96 -7.72 -30.18
N LYS A 99 -2.59 -7.56 -31.35
CA LYS A 99 -1.98 -7.94 -32.63
C LYS A 99 -1.10 -6.78 -33.09
N LEU A 100 0.21 -6.92 -32.90
CA LEU A 100 1.17 -5.85 -33.17
C LEU A 100 1.51 -5.73 -34.67
N PRO A 101 1.71 -4.51 -35.20
CA PRO A 101 2.16 -4.30 -36.57
C PRO A 101 3.63 -4.66 -36.72
N GLU A 102 4.09 -4.95 -37.96
CA GLU A 102 5.50 -5.28 -38.24
C GLU A 102 6.48 -4.21 -37.76
N SER A 103 6.08 -2.92 -37.82
CA SER A 103 6.92 -1.81 -37.33
C SER A 103 7.26 -1.90 -35.85
N TYR A 104 6.49 -2.62 -35.03
CA TYR A 104 6.79 -2.84 -33.61
C TYR A 104 8.17 -3.48 -33.41
N ALA A 105 8.56 -4.40 -34.32
CA ALA A 105 9.88 -5.04 -34.31
C ALA A 105 11.04 -4.05 -34.40
N THR A 106 10.83 -2.92 -35.09
CA THR A 106 11.83 -1.86 -35.24
C THR A 106 11.91 -0.96 -34.01
N TRP A 107 10.77 -0.61 -33.40
CA TRP A 107 10.70 0.45 -32.39
C TRP A 107 10.69 -0.06 -30.95
N MET A 108 9.98 -1.16 -30.69
CA MET A 108 9.59 -1.58 -29.34
C MET A 108 10.22 -2.92 -28.94
N GLY A 109 10.54 -3.79 -29.90
CA GLY A 109 11.20 -5.07 -29.68
C GLY A 109 10.52 -6.24 -30.39
N GLU A 110 10.92 -7.46 -30.04
CA GLU A 110 10.46 -8.68 -30.69
C GLU A 110 8.93 -8.85 -30.66
N ILE A 111 8.34 -9.25 -31.79
CA ILE A 111 6.92 -9.61 -31.87
C ILE A 111 6.78 -11.09 -31.52
N PHE A 112 6.41 -11.37 -30.28
CA PHE A 112 6.28 -12.73 -29.80
C PHE A 112 5.02 -13.45 -30.31
N PRO A 113 5.10 -14.76 -30.62
CA PRO A 113 3.93 -15.56 -30.96
C PRO A 113 3.05 -15.80 -29.73
N LYS A 114 1.77 -16.14 -29.94
CA LYS A 114 0.81 -16.39 -28.84
C LYS A 114 1.28 -17.45 -27.83
N GLU A 115 2.01 -18.48 -28.28
CA GLU A 115 2.53 -19.54 -27.40
C GLU A 115 3.56 -19.00 -26.39
N HIS A 116 4.33 -17.97 -26.76
CA HIS A 116 5.24 -17.31 -25.82
C HIS A 116 4.49 -16.77 -24.59
N PHE A 117 3.39 -16.04 -24.81
CA PHE A 117 2.58 -15.49 -23.72
C PHE A 117 1.87 -16.58 -22.91
N LYS A 118 1.48 -17.66 -23.57
CA LYS A 118 0.84 -18.81 -22.92
C LYS A 118 1.81 -19.47 -21.93
N GLU A 119 3.04 -19.73 -22.38
CA GLU A 119 4.11 -20.25 -21.54
C GLU A 119 4.50 -19.25 -20.45
N LYS A 120 4.69 -17.96 -20.79
CA LYS A 120 5.09 -16.90 -19.85
C LYS A 120 4.11 -16.73 -18.69
N TYR A 121 2.81 -16.74 -18.97
CA TYR A 121 1.76 -16.46 -17.97
C TYR A 121 1.05 -17.70 -17.43
N ALA A 122 1.43 -18.90 -17.87
CA ALA A 122 0.80 -20.16 -17.47
C ALA A 122 -0.74 -20.09 -17.57
N VAL A 123 -1.24 -19.57 -18.68
CA VAL A 123 -2.68 -19.52 -19.01
C VAL A 123 -3.04 -20.64 -19.97
N ASP A 124 -4.32 -20.98 -20.08
CA ASP A 124 -4.76 -22.13 -20.88
C ASP A 124 -4.80 -21.81 -22.38
N GLU A 125 -5.20 -20.59 -22.72
CA GLU A 125 -5.30 -20.11 -24.10
C GLU A 125 -4.82 -18.66 -24.26
N VAL A 126 -4.29 -18.36 -25.45
CA VAL A 126 -3.95 -17.00 -25.88
C VAL A 126 -4.53 -16.71 -27.26
N HIS A 127 -5.21 -15.58 -27.37
CA HIS A 127 -5.79 -15.05 -28.61
C HIS A 127 -5.42 -13.58 -28.80
N HIS A 128 -5.76 -13.00 -29.95
CA HIS A 128 -5.58 -11.56 -30.15
C HIS A 128 -6.78 -10.78 -29.63
N THR A 129 -6.56 -9.54 -29.17
CA THR A 129 -7.63 -8.66 -28.70
C THR A 129 -8.71 -8.40 -29.75
N CYS A 130 -8.35 -8.34 -31.04
CA CYS A 130 -9.32 -8.20 -32.13
C CYS A 130 -10.26 -9.42 -32.29
N ASP A 131 -9.92 -10.58 -31.73
CA ASP A 131 -10.69 -11.82 -31.84
C ASP A 131 -11.61 -12.07 -30.64
N ILE A 132 -11.57 -11.20 -29.60
CA ILE A 132 -12.23 -11.42 -28.31
C ILE A 132 -13.72 -11.75 -28.43
N ALA A 133 -14.48 -10.99 -29.23
CA ALA A 133 -15.91 -11.21 -29.40
C ALA A 133 -16.21 -12.58 -30.03
N ASN A 134 -15.39 -13.03 -30.98
CA ASN A 134 -15.57 -14.32 -31.65
C ASN A 134 -15.22 -15.48 -30.72
N VAL A 135 -14.10 -15.36 -29.99
CA VAL A 135 -13.66 -16.37 -29.02
C VAL A 135 -14.71 -16.53 -27.91
N LEU A 136 -15.17 -15.43 -27.32
CA LEU A 136 -16.21 -15.47 -26.28
C LEU A 136 -17.55 -15.99 -26.82
N SER A 137 -17.93 -15.66 -28.07
CA SER A 137 -19.16 -16.21 -28.68
C SER A 137 -19.09 -17.74 -28.82
N ASN A 138 -17.91 -18.28 -29.13
CA ASN A 138 -17.70 -19.73 -29.28
C ASN A 138 -17.80 -20.48 -27.95
N LEU A 139 -17.49 -19.82 -26.82
CA LEU A 139 -17.70 -20.39 -25.47
C LEU A 139 -19.19 -20.52 -25.13
N LYS A 140 -20.07 -19.74 -25.80
CA LYS A 140 -21.51 -19.66 -25.54
C LYS A 140 -21.81 -19.39 -24.05
N PRO A 141 -21.24 -18.32 -23.47
CA PRO A 141 -21.45 -17.98 -22.07
C PRO A 141 -22.91 -17.62 -21.84
N ALA A 142 -23.43 -17.97 -20.66
CA ALA A 142 -24.74 -17.49 -20.22
C ALA A 142 -24.69 -16.00 -19.90
N VAL A 143 -23.61 -15.55 -19.25
CA VAL A 143 -23.39 -14.15 -18.86
C VAL A 143 -21.89 -13.85 -18.77
N LEU A 144 -21.50 -12.64 -19.14
CA LEU A 144 -20.18 -12.08 -18.86
C LEU A 144 -20.22 -11.34 -17.54
N LEU A 145 -19.31 -11.68 -16.61
CA LEU A 145 -19.15 -10.99 -15.34
C LEU A 145 -18.03 -9.96 -15.50
N THR A 146 -18.39 -8.68 -15.43
CA THR A 146 -17.46 -7.56 -15.60
C THR A 146 -17.23 -6.81 -14.28
N LEU A 147 -16.10 -6.11 -14.19
CA LEU A 147 -15.70 -5.45 -12.95
C LEU A 147 -16.26 -4.03 -12.89
N ARG A 148 -17.23 -3.79 -11.98
CA ARG A 148 -17.68 -2.44 -11.65
C ARG A 148 -18.01 -2.35 -10.16
N GLY A 149 -17.45 -1.35 -9.49
CA GLY A 149 -17.67 -1.09 -8.07
C GLY A 149 -16.93 0.16 -7.64
N GLN A 150 -17.27 0.69 -6.47
CA GLN A 150 -16.63 1.90 -5.96
C GLN A 150 -15.46 1.53 -5.06
N ASN A 151 -14.29 2.13 -5.31
CA ASN A 151 -13.18 2.11 -4.36
C ASN A 151 -13.51 3.06 -3.19
N THR A 152 -13.40 2.56 -1.97
CA THR A 152 -13.87 3.24 -0.76
C THR A 152 -12.93 4.33 -0.22
N ASP A 153 -11.73 4.44 -0.78
CA ASP A 153 -10.75 5.47 -0.44
C ASP A 153 -10.73 6.62 -1.44
N SER A 154 -10.76 6.29 -2.75
CA SER A 154 -10.75 7.30 -3.82
C SER A 154 -12.15 7.77 -4.23
N GLY A 155 -13.19 7.03 -3.86
CA GLY A 155 -14.56 7.25 -4.34
C GLY A 155 -14.75 6.95 -5.83
N SER A 156 -13.71 6.53 -6.54
CA SER A 156 -13.75 6.25 -7.98
C SER A 156 -14.46 4.93 -8.27
N THR A 157 -15.16 4.87 -9.40
CA THR A 157 -15.75 3.63 -9.89
C THR A 157 -14.76 2.88 -10.77
N CYS A 158 -14.52 1.60 -10.49
CA CYS A 158 -13.70 0.72 -11.33
C CYS A 158 -14.24 0.72 -12.77
N ARG A 159 -13.33 0.85 -13.73
CA ARG A 159 -13.66 0.83 -15.16
C ARG A 159 -14.09 -0.57 -15.58
N GLU A 160 -15.32 -0.66 -16.07
CA GLU A 160 -15.86 -1.91 -16.61
C GLU A 160 -15.19 -2.26 -17.94
N ALA A 161 -14.87 -3.55 -18.14
CA ALA A 161 -14.32 -4.04 -19.39
C ALA A 161 -15.31 -3.82 -20.55
N SER A 162 -14.82 -3.31 -21.68
CA SER A 162 -15.61 -3.10 -22.88
C SER A 162 -14.80 -3.45 -24.13
N PHE A 163 -15.45 -4.04 -25.12
CA PHE A 163 -14.83 -4.37 -26.41
C PHE A 163 -15.88 -4.34 -27.52
N ASP A 164 -15.44 -4.19 -28.77
CA ASP A 164 -16.37 -4.19 -29.90
C ASP A 164 -17.12 -5.52 -30.00
N GLY A 165 -18.45 -5.45 -30.05
CA GLY A 165 -19.34 -6.62 -30.02
C GLY A 165 -19.77 -7.11 -28.63
N ILE A 166 -19.33 -6.48 -27.53
CA ILE A 166 -19.77 -6.87 -26.17
C ILE A 166 -21.29 -6.77 -25.97
N SER A 167 -21.96 -5.87 -26.70
CA SER A 167 -23.41 -5.68 -26.66
C SER A 167 -24.23 -6.89 -27.12
N ARG A 168 -23.59 -7.90 -27.75
CA ARG A 168 -24.22 -9.17 -28.14
C ARG A 168 -24.37 -10.15 -26.98
N PHE A 169 -23.72 -9.87 -25.85
CA PHE A 169 -23.69 -10.71 -24.67
C PHE A 169 -24.60 -10.16 -23.57
N GLN A 170 -25.09 -11.05 -22.72
CA GLN A 170 -25.60 -10.63 -21.42
C GLN A 170 -24.40 -10.28 -20.53
N VAL A 171 -24.46 -9.12 -19.87
CA VAL A 171 -23.40 -8.62 -19.00
C VAL A 171 -23.97 -8.36 -17.62
N ASN A 172 -23.26 -8.81 -16.58
CA ASN A 172 -23.51 -8.46 -15.19
C ASN A 172 -22.26 -7.83 -14.60
N ASN A 173 -22.40 -6.61 -14.09
CA ASN A 173 -21.30 -5.82 -13.57
C ASN A 173 -21.34 -5.64 -12.04
N THR A 174 -22.23 -6.34 -11.34
CA THR A 174 -22.43 -6.17 -9.89
C THR A 174 -21.91 -7.35 -9.07
N LEU A 175 -21.91 -8.56 -9.64
CA LEU A 175 -21.53 -9.79 -8.91
C LEU A 175 -20.02 -9.92 -8.71
N LEU A 176 -19.21 -9.50 -9.67
CA LEU A 176 -17.77 -9.74 -9.67
C LEU A 176 -17.02 -8.95 -8.59
N HIS A 177 -17.25 -7.64 -8.54
CA HIS A 177 -16.49 -6.71 -7.69
C HIS A 177 -16.39 -7.14 -6.21
N PRO A 178 -17.51 -7.40 -5.49
CA PRO A 178 -17.40 -7.79 -4.08
C PRO A 178 -16.62 -9.09 -3.88
N VAL A 179 -16.76 -10.06 -4.79
CA VAL A 179 -16.09 -11.37 -4.67
C VAL A 179 -14.59 -11.27 -4.92
N ILE A 180 -14.16 -10.56 -5.97
CA ILE A 180 -12.73 -10.40 -6.26
C ILE A 180 -12.03 -9.50 -5.22
N VAL A 181 -12.73 -8.50 -4.68
CA VAL A 181 -12.25 -7.69 -3.57
C VAL A 181 -12.00 -8.54 -2.32
N ASP A 182 -12.95 -9.37 -1.91
CA ASP A 182 -12.76 -10.24 -0.74
C ASP A 182 -11.63 -11.28 -0.95
N CYS A 183 -11.42 -11.74 -2.19
CA CYS A 183 -10.26 -12.59 -2.50
C CYS A 183 -8.93 -11.84 -2.31
N ARG A 184 -8.85 -10.55 -2.68
CA ARG A 184 -7.65 -9.71 -2.51
C ARG A 184 -7.37 -9.35 -1.05
N VAL A 185 -8.39 -9.25 -0.21
CA VAL A 185 -8.23 -8.97 1.23
C VAL A 185 -7.38 -10.05 1.93
N VAL A 186 -7.55 -11.30 1.53
CA VAL A 186 -6.90 -12.48 2.12
C VAL A 186 -5.72 -12.92 1.24
N LYS A 187 -4.48 -12.76 1.71
CA LYS A 187 -3.27 -13.04 0.90
C LYS A 187 -2.92 -14.52 0.90
N THR A 188 -2.61 -15.09 -0.25
CA THR A 188 -2.01 -16.45 -0.36
C THR A 188 -0.57 -16.46 0.15
N ASP A 189 0.00 -17.65 0.38
CA ASP A 189 1.39 -17.76 0.82
C ASP A 189 2.35 -17.22 -0.25
N MET A 190 2.01 -17.42 -1.53
CA MET A 190 2.77 -16.87 -2.65
C MET A 190 2.72 -15.34 -2.69
N GLU A 191 1.57 -14.73 -2.35
CA GLU A 191 1.47 -13.27 -2.23
C GLU A 191 2.25 -12.73 -1.02
N LEU A 192 2.20 -13.43 0.13
CA LEU A 192 2.97 -13.07 1.31
C LEU A 192 4.47 -13.12 1.06
N GLU A 193 4.98 -14.07 0.27
CA GLU A 193 6.41 -14.08 -0.13
C GLU A 193 6.82 -12.83 -0.91
N VAL A 194 5.96 -12.31 -1.78
CA VAL A 194 6.24 -11.05 -2.49
C VAL A 194 6.22 -9.87 -1.52
N LEU A 195 5.26 -9.82 -0.60
CA LEU A 195 5.14 -8.73 0.38
C LEU A 195 6.29 -8.74 1.42
N ARG A 196 6.77 -9.92 1.80
CA ARG A 196 8.00 -10.07 2.61
C ARG A 196 9.21 -9.52 1.86
N TYR A 197 9.31 -9.82 0.56
CA TYR A 197 10.39 -9.29 -0.26
C TYR A 197 10.32 -7.78 -0.41
N THR A 198 9.13 -7.21 -0.64
CA THR A 198 8.97 -5.76 -0.76
C THR A 198 9.36 -5.05 0.52
N ASN A 199 8.89 -5.58 1.67
CA ASN A 199 9.27 -5.10 2.99
C ASN A 199 10.76 -5.18 3.26
N ARG A 200 11.41 -6.30 2.92
CA ARG A 200 12.85 -6.46 3.10
C ARG A 200 13.64 -5.41 2.34
N VAL A 201 13.35 -5.22 1.05
CA VAL A 201 14.08 -4.24 0.22
C VAL A 201 13.84 -2.82 0.71
N SER A 202 12.58 -2.43 0.94
CA SER A 202 12.23 -1.09 1.43
C SER A 202 12.82 -0.82 2.81
N SER A 203 12.87 -1.82 3.70
CA SER A 203 13.53 -1.71 5.01
C SER A 203 15.03 -1.45 4.88
N GLU A 204 15.72 -2.14 3.96
CA GLU A 204 17.14 -1.90 3.71
C GLU A 204 17.39 -0.53 3.05
N ALA A 205 16.46 -0.04 2.23
CA ALA A 205 16.52 1.31 1.68
C ALA A 205 16.34 2.40 2.77
N HIS A 206 15.41 2.20 3.72
CA HIS A 206 15.25 3.08 4.89
C HIS A 206 16.51 3.12 5.76
N LYS A 207 17.10 1.95 6.05
CA LYS A 207 18.40 1.85 6.71
C LYS A 207 19.48 2.62 5.95
N MET A 208 19.52 2.47 4.63
CA MET A 208 20.49 3.17 3.80
C MET A 208 20.36 4.70 3.96
N ILE A 209 19.15 5.22 4.01
CA ILE A 209 18.89 6.65 4.22
C ILE A 209 19.30 7.13 5.60
N MET A 210 18.98 6.38 6.66
CA MET A 210 19.42 6.71 8.02
C MET A 210 20.95 6.86 8.14
N LYS A 211 21.72 6.16 7.30
CA LYS A 211 23.18 6.31 7.24
C LYS A 211 23.70 7.52 6.47
N HIS A 212 22.86 8.12 5.62
CA HIS A 212 23.28 9.15 4.66
C HIS A 212 22.65 10.52 4.91
N VAL A 213 21.55 10.56 5.65
CA VAL A 213 20.91 11.79 6.09
C VAL A 213 21.87 12.60 6.98
N LYS A 214 22.01 13.88 6.65
CA LYS A 214 22.83 14.85 7.39
C LYS A 214 22.23 16.25 7.21
N PRO A 215 22.35 17.15 8.20
CA PRO A 215 22.02 18.55 8.01
C PRO A 215 22.71 19.16 6.78
N GLY A 216 21.99 20.03 6.07
CA GLY A 216 22.44 20.69 4.84
C GLY A 216 22.00 19.99 3.55
N LYS A 217 21.60 18.72 3.61
CA LYS A 217 21.00 18.01 2.45
C LYS A 217 19.57 18.49 2.18
N LYS A 218 19.06 18.19 0.99
CA LYS A 218 17.65 18.32 0.64
C LYS A 218 16.89 17.04 0.93
N GLU A 219 15.60 17.17 1.23
CA GLU A 219 14.69 16.04 1.42
C GLU A 219 14.66 15.13 0.19
N TYR A 220 14.58 15.69 -1.02
CA TYR A 220 14.56 14.92 -2.27
C TYR A 220 15.85 14.10 -2.51
N GLU A 221 16.99 14.45 -1.90
CA GLU A 221 18.20 13.63 -2.00
C GLU A 221 17.99 12.27 -1.34
N MET A 222 17.17 12.22 -0.28
CA MET A 222 16.83 10.99 0.44
C MET A 222 15.78 10.19 -0.32
N GLU A 223 14.78 10.83 -0.92
CA GLU A 223 13.86 10.21 -1.87
C GLU A 223 14.61 9.53 -3.02
N SER A 224 15.53 10.26 -3.66
CA SER A 224 16.32 9.74 -4.78
C SER A 224 17.17 8.52 -4.36
N LEU A 225 17.77 8.58 -3.17
CA LEU A 225 18.56 7.47 -2.62
C LEU A 225 17.69 6.24 -2.32
N PHE A 226 16.49 6.43 -1.77
CA PHE A 226 15.51 5.36 -1.55
C PHE A 226 15.19 4.63 -2.85
N GLN A 227 14.75 5.39 -3.86
CA GLN A 227 14.34 4.87 -5.16
C GLN A 227 15.52 4.16 -5.86
N HIS A 228 16.72 4.74 -5.78
CA HIS A 228 17.93 4.13 -6.32
C HIS A 228 18.20 2.76 -5.69
N TYR A 229 18.14 2.65 -4.36
CA TYR A 229 18.36 1.37 -3.68
C TYR A 229 17.28 0.35 -4.07
N CYS A 230 16.01 0.72 -3.96
CA CYS A 230 14.88 -0.14 -4.29
C CYS A 230 14.95 -0.66 -5.73
N TYR A 231 15.31 0.19 -6.69
CA TYR A 231 15.40 -0.24 -8.07
C TYR A 231 16.65 -1.10 -8.33
N THR A 232 17.84 -0.64 -7.93
CA THR A 232 19.09 -1.35 -8.27
C THR A 232 19.31 -2.65 -7.51
N LYS A 233 18.83 -2.74 -6.26
CA LYS A 233 18.98 -3.93 -5.41
C LYS A 233 17.71 -4.78 -5.36
N GLY A 234 16.55 -4.15 -5.52
CA GLY A 234 15.26 -4.82 -5.43
C GLY A 234 14.56 -5.07 -6.76
N GLY A 235 15.01 -4.47 -7.87
CA GLY A 235 14.27 -4.51 -9.13
C GLY A 235 12.93 -3.74 -9.08
N MET A 236 12.73 -2.87 -8.09
CA MET A 236 11.50 -2.10 -7.91
C MET A 236 11.55 -0.84 -8.75
N ARG A 237 11.10 -0.94 -10.00
CA ARG A 237 11.09 0.19 -10.94
C ARG A 237 10.10 1.28 -10.54
N HIS A 238 9.02 0.90 -9.85
CA HIS A 238 8.01 1.80 -9.31
C HIS A 238 8.13 1.88 -7.78
N THR A 239 7.72 3.01 -7.23
CA THR A 239 7.33 3.10 -5.82
C THR A 239 5.83 2.87 -5.69
N SER A 240 5.38 2.43 -4.51
CA SER A 240 3.97 2.17 -4.25
C SER A 240 3.14 3.47 -4.20
N TYR A 241 3.80 4.58 -3.87
CA TYR A 241 3.25 5.94 -3.82
C TYR A 241 4.41 6.96 -3.93
N THR A 242 4.08 8.25 -4.04
CA THR A 242 5.07 9.33 -4.01
C THR A 242 5.76 9.36 -2.65
N CYS A 243 7.09 9.31 -2.63
CA CYS A 243 7.86 9.33 -1.38
C CYS A 243 7.62 10.61 -0.57
N ILE A 244 7.42 10.45 0.74
CA ILE A 244 7.14 11.53 1.68
C ILE A 244 8.39 11.72 2.55
N CYS A 245 9.17 12.77 2.29
CA CYS A 245 10.44 13.01 2.97
C CYS A 245 10.38 14.23 3.91
N GLY A 246 9.40 14.29 4.82
CA GLY A 246 9.16 15.48 5.63
C GLY A 246 10.19 15.69 6.75
N THR A 247 10.78 16.88 6.84
CA THR A 247 11.69 17.28 7.93
C THR A 247 11.23 18.52 8.69
N GLY A 248 11.51 18.57 9.99
CA GLY A 248 11.03 19.64 10.87
C GLY A 248 9.51 19.75 10.76
N ASN A 249 8.98 20.97 10.56
CA ASN A 249 7.54 21.20 10.38
C ASN A 249 6.87 20.34 9.31
N ASN A 250 7.58 19.96 8.23
CA ASN A 250 7.00 19.17 7.14
C ASN A 250 6.59 17.77 7.60
N SER A 251 7.20 17.23 8.67
CA SER A 251 6.78 15.96 9.27
C SER A 251 5.38 16.00 9.91
N SER A 252 4.75 17.17 10.01
CA SER A 252 3.33 17.31 10.40
C SER A 252 2.34 17.34 9.22
N VAL A 253 2.84 17.30 7.98
CA VAL A 253 2.03 17.29 6.76
C VAL A 253 1.96 15.85 6.26
N LEU A 254 0.82 15.19 6.48
CA LEU A 254 0.71 13.73 6.39
C LEU A 254 1.13 13.14 5.04
N HIS A 255 0.68 13.75 3.93
CA HIS A 255 1.06 13.38 2.57
C HIS A 255 1.92 14.48 1.91
N TYR A 256 2.98 14.91 2.58
CA TYR A 256 4.00 15.79 2.01
C TYR A 256 4.71 15.13 0.80
N GLY A 257 5.50 15.86 0.01
CA GLY A 257 6.25 15.31 -1.12
C GLY A 257 5.53 15.31 -2.47
N HIS A 258 4.23 15.58 -2.49
CA HIS A 258 3.51 15.82 -3.75
C HIS A 258 4.00 17.09 -4.47
N ALA A 259 3.60 17.29 -5.73
CA ALA A 259 4.08 18.39 -6.57
C ALA A 259 3.93 19.81 -6.01
N GLY A 260 2.98 20.04 -5.08
CA GLY A 260 2.80 21.34 -4.42
C GLY A 260 3.70 21.56 -3.19
N ALA A 261 4.36 20.50 -2.72
CA ALA A 261 5.25 20.49 -1.56
C ALA A 261 6.36 19.43 -1.78
N PRO A 262 7.23 19.63 -2.78
CA PRO A 262 7.89 18.55 -3.52
C PRO A 262 9.23 18.09 -2.90
N ASN A 263 9.27 17.85 -1.59
CA ASN A 263 10.48 17.41 -0.88
C ASN A 263 11.69 18.35 -1.10
N ASP A 264 11.47 19.67 -1.09
CA ASP A 264 12.49 20.66 -1.44
C ASP A 264 13.10 21.40 -0.24
N LYS A 265 12.69 21.09 1.00
CA LYS A 265 13.26 21.73 2.18
C LYS A 265 14.70 21.23 2.42
N THR A 266 15.53 22.15 2.92
CA THR A 266 16.86 21.79 3.45
C THR A 266 16.70 21.20 4.84
N ILE A 267 17.24 20.01 5.05
CA ILE A 267 17.28 19.31 6.34
C ILE A 267 18.17 20.12 7.28
N ALA A 268 17.64 20.58 8.41
CA ALA A 268 18.38 21.37 9.38
C ALA A 268 18.89 20.52 10.56
N ASP A 269 19.90 21.03 11.25
CA ASP A 269 20.32 20.44 12.53
C ASP A 269 19.19 20.60 13.57
N GLY A 270 18.92 19.54 14.32
CA GLY A 270 17.82 19.48 15.28
C GLY A 270 16.43 19.18 14.69
N ASP A 271 16.28 19.07 13.37
CA ASP A 271 15.01 18.62 12.77
C ASP A 271 14.71 17.16 13.16
N MET A 272 13.43 16.85 13.37
CA MET A 272 12.93 15.48 13.20
C MET A 272 12.71 15.22 11.71
N CYS A 273 13.16 14.07 11.24
CA CYS A 273 12.78 13.50 9.95
C CYS A 273 11.64 12.52 10.17
N LEU A 274 10.64 12.55 9.30
CA LEU A 274 9.59 11.55 9.15
C LEU A 274 9.57 11.17 7.68
N PHE A 275 10.15 10.01 7.37
CA PHE A 275 10.30 9.52 6.02
C PHE A 275 9.41 8.31 5.81
N ASP A 276 8.41 8.50 4.97
CA ASP A 276 7.38 7.52 4.63
C ASP A 276 7.54 7.17 3.14
N MET A 277 8.06 5.96 2.90
CA MET A 277 8.46 5.50 1.58
C MET A 277 8.37 3.97 1.45
N GLY A 278 7.81 3.52 0.33
CA GLY A 278 7.63 2.10 0.02
C GLY A 278 7.84 1.79 -1.46
N GLY A 279 8.67 0.77 -1.74
CA GLY A 279 8.88 0.26 -3.09
C GLY A 279 7.75 -0.67 -3.55
N GLU A 280 7.61 -0.83 -4.87
CA GLU A 280 6.68 -1.78 -5.49
C GLU A 280 7.46 -2.82 -6.30
N TYR A 281 7.25 -4.11 -6.03
CA TYR A 281 7.83 -5.20 -6.82
C TYR A 281 6.73 -5.99 -7.51
N TYR A 282 6.75 -6.00 -8.84
CA TYR A 282 5.76 -6.69 -9.66
C TYR A 282 4.33 -6.36 -9.23
N CYS A 283 4.03 -5.07 -9.06
CA CYS A 283 2.74 -4.54 -8.58
C CYS A 283 2.37 -4.84 -7.12
N TYR A 284 3.18 -5.56 -6.34
CA TYR A 284 2.96 -5.69 -4.90
C TYR A 284 3.66 -4.58 -4.13
N SER A 285 2.95 -3.97 -3.20
CA SER A 285 3.39 -2.80 -2.46
C SER A 285 4.16 -3.15 -1.18
N SER A 286 4.78 -2.12 -0.60
CA SER A 286 5.21 -2.03 0.80
C SER A 286 4.97 -0.61 1.27
N ASP A 287 4.78 -0.41 2.57
CA ASP A 287 4.53 0.90 3.15
C ASP A 287 5.25 1.03 4.50
N ILE A 288 6.25 1.90 4.58
CA ILE A 288 7.12 1.96 5.76
C ILE A 288 7.44 3.42 6.06
N THR A 289 7.15 3.81 7.29
CA THR A 289 7.55 5.10 7.86
C THR A 289 8.63 4.94 8.93
N CYS A 290 9.73 5.68 8.77
CA CYS A 290 10.79 5.84 9.76
C CYS A 290 10.87 7.29 10.23
N SER A 291 10.79 7.50 11.55
CA SER A 291 11.05 8.80 12.17
C SER A 291 12.36 8.78 12.96
N PHE A 292 13.20 9.80 12.81
CA PHE A 292 14.52 9.88 13.45
C PHE A 292 15.07 11.32 13.45
N PRO A 293 16.00 11.68 14.36
CA PRO A 293 16.62 13.01 14.38
C PRO A 293 17.59 13.17 13.21
N ALA A 294 17.51 14.29 12.49
CA ALA A 294 18.33 14.57 11.31
C ALA A 294 19.84 14.51 11.56
N ASN A 295 20.27 14.79 12.80
CA ASN A 295 21.67 14.78 13.24
C ASN A 295 22.07 13.48 13.97
N GLY A 296 21.18 12.49 14.05
CA GLY A 296 21.45 11.19 14.65
C GLY A 296 21.42 11.16 16.18
N LYS A 297 20.94 12.21 16.86
CA LYS A 297 20.80 12.26 18.32
C LYS A 297 19.46 12.85 18.74
N PHE A 298 18.67 12.09 19.49
CA PHE A 298 17.37 12.56 19.97
C PHE A 298 17.57 13.58 21.08
N THR A 299 16.90 14.73 20.99
CA THR A 299 16.73 15.61 22.14
C THR A 299 15.75 15.00 23.15
N PRO A 300 15.70 15.49 24.42
CA PRO A 300 14.73 14.99 25.38
C PRO A 300 13.27 15.08 24.91
N ASP A 301 12.88 16.17 24.27
CA ASP A 301 11.51 16.35 23.74
C ASP A 301 11.25 15.40 22.54
N GLN A 302 12.23 15.23 21.64
CA GLN A 302 12.12 14.29 20.52
C GLN A 302 11.99 12.85 21.00
N ARG A 303 12.84 12.44 21.95
CA ARG A 303 12.80 11.12 22.58
C ARG A 303 11.43 10.84 23.20
N ALA A 304 10.90 11.78 23.97
CA ALA A 304 9.64 11.60 24.66
C ALA A 304 8.45 11.38 23.69
N ILE A 305 8.36 12.18 22.63
CA ILE A 305 7.31 11.99 21.61
C ILE A 305 7.53 10.71 20.80
N TYR A 306 8.79 10.41 20.46
CA TYR A 306 9.12 9.21 19.71
C TYR A 306 8.76 7.93 20.47
N GLU A 307 9.17 7.82 21.74
CA GLU A 307 8.89 6.66 22.59
C GLU A 307 7.38 6.52 22.86
N ALA A 308 6.62 7.63 22.89
CA ALA A 308 5.17 7.59 23.00
C ALA A 308 4.51 6.90 21.78
N VAL A 309 4.93 7.25 20.57
CA VAL A 309 4.45 6.62 19.33
C VAL A 309 4.91 5.16 19.25
N LEU A 310 6.16 4.87 19.63
CA LEU A 310 6.69 3.50 19.66
C LEU A 310 5.87 2.63 20.63
N LYS A 311 5.51 3.16 21.79
CA LYS A 311 4.67 2.46 22.77
C LYS A 311 3.27 2.17 22.20
N ALA A 312 2.65 3.12 21.50
CA ALA A 312 1.35 2.91 20.86
C ALA A 312 1.44 1.84 19.76
N SER A 313 2.47 1.90 18.91
CA SER A 313 2.75 0.91 17.87
C SER A 313 2.87 -0.52 18.44
N ARG A 314 3.67 -0.69 19.50
CA ARG A 314 3.85 -1.99 20.17
C ARG A 314 2.58 -2.46 20.90
N ALA A 315 1.81 -1.55 21.50
CA ALA A 315 0.56 -1.89 22.16
C ALA A 315 -0.49 -2.39 21.17
N VAL A 316 -0.61 -1.75 20.00
CA VAL A 316 -1.48 -2.20 18.91
C VAL A 316 -1.04 -3.58 18.42
N MET A 317 0.23 -3.73 18.03
CA MET A 317 0.75 -5.01 17.53
C MET A 317 0.53 -6.16 18.51
N ALA A 318 0.71 -5.93 19.81
CA ALA A 318 0.48 -6.95 20.84
C ALA A 318 -0.99 -7.32 21.03
N ALA A 319 -1.92 -6.42 20.68
CA ALA A 319 -3.36 -6.66 20.78
C ALA A 319 -3.97 -7.27 19.51
N LEU A 320 -3.27 -7.21 18.37
CA LEU A 320 -3.75 -7.71 17.10
C LEU A 320 -3.80 -9.23 17.05
N ARG A 321 -4.96 -9.74 16.66
CA ARG A 321 -5.27 -11.14 16.37
C ARG A 321 -6.60 -11.22 15.61
N PRO A 322 -6.92 -12.35 14.97
CA PRO A 322 -8.23 -12.52 14.35
C PRO A 322 -9.40 -12.22 15.31
N GLY A 323 -10.42 -11.54 14.79
CA GLY A 323 -11.66 -11.20 15.51
C GLY A 323 -11.67 -9.86 16.25
N VAL A 324 -10.53 -9.17 16.39
CA VAL A 324 -10.53 -7.81 16.99
C VAL A 324 -11.11 -6.78 16.02
N LYS A 325 -11.77 -5.74 16.55
CA LYS A 325 -12.21 -4.60 15.73
C LYS A 325 -11.04 -3.67 15.47
N TRP A 326 -10.81 -3.30 14.22
CA TRP A 326 -9.74 -2.34 13.87
C TRP A 326 -9.95 -0.96 14.51
N THR A 327 -11.21 -0.56 14.66
CA THR A 327 -11.60 0.68 15.34
C THR A 327 -11.21 0.71 16.81
N ASP A 328 -11.20 -0.46 17.49
CA ASP A 328 -10.74 -0.56 18.87
C ASP A 328 -9.22 -0.41 18.96
N MET A 329 -8.47 -0.88 17.95
CA MET A 329 -7.02 -0.69 17.88
C MET A 329 -6.64 0.78 17.72
N HIS A 330 -7.39 1.54 16.90
CA HIS A 330 -7.20 2.99 16.79
C HIS A 330 -7.38 3.69 18.15
N ARG A 331 -8.42 3.29 18.90
CA ARG A 331 -8.66 3.81 20.26
C ARG A 331 -7.59 3.38 21.27
N VAL A 332 -6.96 2.22 21.10
CA VAL A 332 -5.78 1.81 21.89
C VAL A 332 -4.63 2.78 21.64
N ALA A 333 -4.32 3.09 20.38
CA ALA A 333 -3.28 4.05 20.04
C ALA A 333 -3.57 5.46 20.60
N ASP A 334 -4.80 5.97 20.41
CA ASP A 334 -5.24 7.26 20.98
C ASP A 334 -5.03 7.31 22.49
N ARG A 335 -5.49 6.29 23.21
CA ARG A 335 -5.34 6.20 24.65
C ARG A 335 -3.88 6.25 25.07
N VAL A 336 -3.02 5.46 24.43
CA VAL A 336 -1.58 5.42 24.74
C VAL A 336 -0.94 6.78 24.46
N HIS A 337 -1.26 7.42 23.33
CA HIS A 337 -0.77 8.77 23.04
C HIS A 337 -1.17 9.77 24.12
N LEU A 338 -2.44 9.78 24.53
CA LEU A 338 -2.93 10.69 25.57
C LEU A 338 -2.26 10.42 26.93
N GLU A 339 -2.09 9.16 27.33
CA GLU A 339 -1.38 8.78 28.55
C GLU A 339 0.06 9.30 28.56
N GLU A 340 0.79 9.15 27.45
CA GLU A 340 2.17 9.62 27.35
C GLU A 340 2.25 11.15 27.27
N LEU A 341 1.34 11.81 26.55
CA LEU A 341 1.27 13.27 26.51
C LEU A 341 0.92 13.90 27.88
N VAL A 342 0.19 13.18 28.73
CA VAL A 342 0.00 13.55 30.15
C VAL A 342 1.32 13.43 30.93
N LYS A 343 2.08 12.34 30.76
CA LYS A 343 3.38 12.17 31.42
C LYS A 343 4.41 13.23 31.00
N ILE A 344 4.37 13.65 29.73
CA ILE A 344 5.22 14.72 29.18
C ILE A 344 4.77 16.11 29.72
N GLY A 345 3.55 16.22 30.22
CA GLY A 345 2.98 17.45 30.76
C GLY A 345 2.37 18.38 29.70
N ILE A 346 2.24 17.93 28.45
CA ILE A 346 1.50 18.64 27.39
C ILE A 346 0.00 18.61 27.71
N LEU A 347 -0.49 17.48 28.23
CA LEU A 347 -1.86 17.30 28.67
C LEU A 347 -1.94 17.18 30.20
N ILE A 348 -3.09 17.54 30.76
CA ILE A 348 -3.39 17.47 32.19
C ILE A 348 -4.79 16.90 32.40
N GLY A 349 -5.01 16.16 33.48
CA GLY A 349 -6.33 15.62 33.84
C GLY A 349 -6.53 14.14 33.46
N SER A 350 -7.80 13.75 33.29
CA SER A 350 -8.24 12.36 33.11
C SER A 350 -8.20 11.94 31.64
N VAL A 351 -7.44 10.88 31.33
CA VAL A 351 -7.41 10.29 29.98
C VAL A 351 -8.79 9.78 29.55
N GLU A 352 -9.59 9.24 30.47
CA GLU A 352 -10.96 8.81 30.15
C GLU A 352 -11.84 9.97 29.66
N ASP A 353 -11.68 11.16 30.25
CA ASP A 353 -12.45 12.33 29.82
C ASP A 353 -11.91 12.91 28.51
N MET A 354 -10.59 12.86 28.28
CA MET A 354 -9.97 13.21 27.00
C MET A 354 -10.46 12.32 25.86
N MET A 355 -10.65 11.01 26.10
CA MET A 355 -11.21 10.08 25.11
C MET A 355 -12.66 10.44 24.73
N LYS A 356 -13.50 10.86 25.70
CA LYS A 356 -14.89 11.27 25.44
C LYS A 356 -15.00 12.52 24.57
N VAL A 357 -14.01 13.40 24.62
CA VAL A 357 -13.95 14.62 23.79
C VAL A 357 -13.06 14.44 22.55
N HIS A 358 -12.71 13.19 22.22
CA HIS A 358 -11.92 12.81 21.05
C HIS A 358 -10.57 13.53 20.94
N LEU A 359 -9.92 13.83 22.07
CA LEU A 359 -8.70 14.63 22.09
C LEU A 359 -7.53 13.94 21.37
N GLY A 360 -7.51 12.61 21.29
CA GLY A 360 -6.51 11.84 20.53
C GLY A 360 -6.45 12.26 19.06
N SER A 361 -7.60 12.51 18.42
CA SER A 361 -7.67 12.94 17.02
C SER A 361 -7.03 14.30 16.71
N VAL A 362 -6.76 15.12 17.73
CA VAL A 362 -6.01 16.37 17.58
C VAL A 362 -4.54 16.08 17.28
N PHE A 363 -4.01 15.00 17.85
CA PHE A 363 -2.61 14.57 17.73
C PHE A 363 -2.42 13.46 16.70
N MET A 364 -3.45 12.65 16.41
CA MET A 364 -3.47 11.63 15.36
C MET A 364 -4.75 11.77 14.52
N PRO A 365 -4.79 12.66 13.52
CA PRO A 365 -6.01 12.93 12.74
C PRO A 365 -6.30 11.90 11.63
N HIS A 366 -5.33 11.05 11.29
CA HIS A 366 -5.49 9.99 10.30
C HIS A 366 -5.89 8.65 10.95
N GLY A 367 -6.30 7.68 10.14
CA GLY A 367 -6.57 6.32 10.61
C GLY A 367 -5.29 5.63 11.11
N LEU A 368 -5.43 4.66 12.01
CA LEU A 368 -4.29 3.91 12.57
C LEU A 368 -3.51 3.10 11.52
N GLY A 369 -4.15 2.79 10.40
CA GLY A 369 -3.60 1.99 9.31
C GLY A 369 -4.69 1.43 8.43
N HIS A 370 -4.27 0.67 7.43
CA HIS A 370 -5.09 0.24 6.32
C HIS A 370 -4.68 -1.13 5.78
N LEU A 371 -5.52 -1.73 4.94
CA LEU A 371 -5.14 -2.92 4.19
C LEU A 371 -4.01 -2.56 3.20
N LEU A 372 -3.10 -3.51 2.99
CA LEU A 372 -1.98 -3.39 2.06
C LEU A 372 -1.91 -4.64 1.17
N GLY A 373 -1.57 -4.47 -0.11
CA GLY A 373 -1.45 -5.57 -1.06
C GLY A 373 -0.86 -5.14 -2.40
N ILE A 374 -1.64 -5.27 -3.48
CA ILE A 374 -1.25 -4.76 -4.80
C ILE A 374 -1.38 -3.24 -4.85
N ASP A 375 -2.33 -2.68 -4.12
CA ASP A 375 -2.42 -1.23 -3.90
C ASP A 375 -1.91 -0.93 -2.49
N VAL A 376 -1.29 0.24 -2.29
CA VAL A 376 -0.82 0.68 -0.97
C VAL A 376 -1.99 0.81 0.02
N HIS A 377 -3.03 1.53 -0.40
CA HIS A 377 -4.35 1.48 0.22
C HIS A 377 -5.16 0.39 -0.48
N ASP A 378 -5.05 -0.84 0.00
CA ASP A 378 -5.65 -2.01 -0.65
C ASP A 378 -7.18 -2.06 -0.49
N VAL A 379 -7.82 -2.77 -1.41
CA VAL A 379 -9.28 -2.82 -1.52
C VAL A 379 -9.95 -3.57 -0.37
N GLY A 380 -11.24 -3.28 -0.16
CA GLY A 380 -12.10 -4.11 0.68
C GLY A 380 -12.18 -3.72 2.15
N GLY A 381 -11.74 -2.50 2.51
CA GLY A 381 -11.84 -1.99 3.88
C GLY A 381 -13.26 -1.71 4.37
N TYR A 382 -14.18 -1.36 3.46
CA TYR A 382 -15.61 -1.11 3.73
C TYR A 382 -16.50 -1.86 2.72
N PRO A 383 -16.68 -3.19 2.89
CA PRO A 383 -17.64 -3.93 2.10
C PRO A 383 -19.08 -3.53 2.48
N GLU A 384 -20.06 -3.99 1.69
CA GLU A 384 -21.48 -3.78 1.98
C GLU A 384 -21.85 -4.20 3.42
N GLY A 385 -22.59 -3.35 4.12
CA GLY A 385 -23.00 -3.57 5.52
C GLY A 385 -21.98 -3.11 6.57
N ILE A 386 -20.79 -2.64 6.17
CA ILE A 386 -19.79 -2.06 7.07
C ILE A 386 -19.73 -0.55 6.87
N GLU A 387 -20.21 0.19 7.87
CA GLU A 387 -20.28 1.65 7.83
C GLU A 387 -19.03 2.31 8.41
N ARG A 388 -18.71 3.49 7.88
CA ARG A 388 -17.64 4.35 8.39
C ARG A 388 -18.12 5.10 9.63
N ILE A 389 -17.34 5.06 10.71
CA ILE A 389 -17.68 5.77 11.96
C ILE A 389 -17.42 7.26 11.77
N ASP A 390 -18.44 8.10 11.96
CA ASP A 390 -18.33 9.56 11.89
C ASP A 390 -17.90 10.18 13.23
N GLU A 391 -16.74 9.74 13.72
CA GLU A 391 -16.05 10.33 14.88
C GLU A 391 -14.70 10.91 14.41
N PRO A 392 -14.18 12.00 15.02
CA PRO A 392 -12.84 12.51 14.74
C PRO A 392 -11.77 11.40 14.87
N GLY A 393 -10.79 11.37 13.95
CA GLY A 393 -9.81 10.28 13.84
C GLY A 393 -10.40 9.05 13.14
N LEU A 394 -11.41 8.42 13.74
CA LEU A 394 -12.00 7.16 13.23
C LEU A 394 -12.62 7.27 11.84
N LYS A 395 -13.18 8.44 11.46
CA LYS A 395 -13.69 8.67 10.11
C LYS A 395 -12.63 8.55 9.02
N SER A 396 -11.35 8.71 9.40
CA SER A 396 -10.19 8.60 8.51
C SER A 396 -9.64 7.17 8.42
N LEU A 397 -10.18 6.20 9.18
CA LEU A 397 -9.77 4.80 9.05
C LEU A 397 -10.10 4.27 7.66
N ARG A 398 -9.23 3.45 7.07
CA ARG A 398 -9.50 2.83 5.76
C ARG A 398 -10.09 1.43 5.87
N MET A 399 -10.31 0.93 7.08
CA MET A 399 -10.94 -0.35 7.33
C MET A 399 -11.92 -0.28 8.51
N GLY A 400 -13.17 -0.71 8.28
CA GLY A 400 -14.20 -0.87 9.31
C GLY A 400 -14.42 -2.32 9.78
N ARG A 401 -13.68 -3.27 9.21
CA ARG A 401 -13.87 -4.72 9.42
C ARG A 401 -13.29 -5.20 10.74
N LEU A 402 -13.71 -6.41 11.12
CA LEU A 402 -12.93 -7.25 12.03
C LEU A 402 -11.65 -7.68 11.32
N VAL A 403 -10.56 -7.72 12.09
CA VAL A 403 -9.28 -8.27 11.64
C VAL A 403 -9.45 -9.78 11.41
N GLN A 404 -8.96 -10.28 10.29
CA GLN A 404 -9.03 -11.69 9.92
C GLN A 404 -7.63 -12.22 9.58
N GLU A 405 -7.43 -13.51 9.76
CA GLU A 405 -6.21 -14.20 9.36
C GLU A 405 -5.90 -13.90 7.88
N ARG A 406 -4.61 -13.73 7.56
CA ARG A 406 -4.07 -13.44 6.23
C ARG A 406 -4.46 -12.08 5.65
N MET A 407 -5.11 -11.19 6.42
CA MET A 407 -5.09 -9.77 6.12
C MET A 407 -3.66 -9.24 6.27
N VAL A 408 -3.28 -8.33 5.39
CA VAL A 408 -2.03 -7.57 5.52
C VAL A 408 -2.43 -6.12 5.79
N LEU A 409 -1.86 -5.54 6.85
CA LEU A 409 -2.23 -4.24 7.39
C LEU A 409 -0.99 -3.41 7.66
N THR A 410 -1.08 -2.09 7.50
CA THR A 410 -0.15 -1.13 8.11
C THR A 410 -0.55 -0.90 9.57
N VAL A 411 0.45 -0.75 10.44
CA VAL A 411 0.29 -0.26 11.82
C VAL A 411 1.11 1.02 11.95
N GLU A 412 0.46 2.17 11.82
CA GLU A 412 1.13 3.45 11.59
C GLU A 412 0.73 4.57 12.58
N PRO A 413 0.68 4.35 13.90
CA PRO A 413 0.33 5.43 14.82
C PRO A 413 1.32 6.61 14.69
N GLY A 414 0.81 7.81 14.94
CA GLY A 414 1.64 9.02 14.95
C GLY A 414 1.11 10.11 15.87
N ILE A 415 2.03 10.98 16.30
CA ILE A 415 1.73 12.20 17.05
C ILE A 415 2.27 13.39 16.27
N TYR A 416 1.40 14.35 15.97
CA TYR A 416 1.75 15.56 15.23
C TYR A 416 1.28 16.82 15.95
N PHE A 417 2.06 17.90 15.79
CA PHE A 417 1.72 19.21 16.32
C PHE A 417 1.18 20.13 15.21
N ILE A 418 -0.04 19.82 14.75
CA ILE A 418 -0.67 20.49 13.61
C ILE A 418 -1.38 21.77 14.07
N ASN A 419 -0.89 22.92 13.59
CA ASN A 419 -1.31 24.22 14.11
C ASN A 419 -2.83 24.46 14.08
N HIS A 420 -3.51 24.11 12.99
CA HIS A 420 -4.94 24.31 12.86
C HIS A 420 -5.75 23.49 13.87
N LEU A 421 -5.42 22.20 14.03
CA LEU A 421 -6.09 21.30 14.98
C LEU A 421 -5.84 21.72 16.42
N LEU A 422 -4.58 22.07 16.76
CA LEU A 422 -4.24 22.59 18.08
C LEU A 422 -5.00 23.88 18.40
N ASN A 423 -5.13 24.79 17.43
CA ASN A 423 -5.86 26.04 17.61
C ASN A 423 -7.36 25.81 17.82
N GLN A 424 -7.96 24.86 17.09
CA GLN A 424 -9.35 24.45 17.30
C GLN A 424 -9.56 23.85 18.69
N ALA A 425 -8.66 22.97 19.13
CA ALA A 425 -8.73 22.36 20.46
C ALA A 425 -8.58 23.38 21.59
N LEU A 426 -7.67 24.35 21.45
CA LEU A 426 -7.49 25.44 22.41
C LEU A 426 -8.69 26.39 22.47
N ALA A 427 -9.43 26.55 21.37
CA ALA A 427 -10.64 27.36 21.31
C ALA A 427 -11.89 26.63 21.86
N ASN A 428 -11.85 25.31 21.97
CA ASN A 428 -12.95 24.48 22.47
C ASN A 428 -12.82 24.25 23.98
N PRO A 429 -13.71 24.80 24.84
CA PRO A 429 -13.62 24.64 26.30
C PRO A 429 -13.65 23.18 26.79
N ALA A 430 -14.26 22.27 26.02
CA ALA A 430 -14.31 20.85 26.35
C ALA A 430 -12.96 20.14 26.14
N GLN A 431 -12.06 20.72 25.35
CA GLN A 431 -10.73 20.17 25.06
C GLN A 431 -9.61 21.01 25.68
N SER A 432 -9.73 22.34 25.65
CA SER A 432 -8.68 23.26 26.12
C SER A 432 -8.38 23.14 27.61
N CYS A 433 -9.35 22.70 28.42
CA CYS A 433 -9.14 22.42 29.84
C CYS A 433 -8.12 21.30 30.12
N PHE A 434 -7.86 20.44 29.13
CA PHE A 434 -6.87 19.36 29.20
C PHE A 434 -5.49 19.77 28.68
N ILE A 435 -5.33 20.95 28.07
CA ILE A 435 -4.11 21.34 27.37
C ILE A 435 -3.30 22.33 28.22
N ASN A 436 -2.07 21.94 28.58
CA ASN A 436 -1.11 22.85 29.16
C ASN A 436 -0.46 23.69 28.06
N ASN A 437 -1.06 24.86 27.78
CA ASN A 437 -0.62 25.72 26.68
C ASN A 437 0.85 26.18 26.80
N GLN A 438 1.38 26.35 28.01
CA GLN A 438 2.77 26.74 28.23
C GLN A 438 3.73 25.64 27.77
N VAL A 439 3.43 24.38 28.07
CA VAL A 439 4.24 23.24 27.62
C VAL A 439 4.04 22.99 26.13
N LEU A 440 2.79 23.02 25.64
CA LEU A 440 2.47 22.86 24.22
C LEU A 440 3.22 23.87 23.32
N ALA A 441 3.39 25.11 23.78
CA ALA A 441 4.10 26.14 23.02
C ALA A 441 5.54 25.72 22.63
N ARG A 442 6.20 24.89 23.44
CA ARG A 442 7.55 24.35 23.14
C ARG A 442 7.56 23.37 21.97
N PHE A 443 6.44 22.68 21.73
CA PHE A 443 6.28 21.71 20.65
C PHE A 443 5.65 22.30 19.39
N ARG A 444 5.32 23.60 19.38
CA ARG A 444 4.90 24.29 18.15
C ARG A 444 6.06 24.30 17.17
N GLY A 445 5.82 23.72 15.99
CA GLY A 445 6.85 23.54 14.98
C GLY A 445 7.82 22.38 15.27
N PHE A 446 7.48 21.49 16.18
CA PHE A 446 8.16 20.20 16.31
C PHE A 446 8.02 19.35 15.03
N GLY A 447 6.86 19.47 14.37
CA GLY A 447 6.47 18.58 13.29
C GLY A 447 5.67 17.40 13.83
N GLY A 448 6.12 16.18 13.60
CA GLY A 448 5.51 14.97 14.15
C GLY A 448 6.38 13.72 14.01
N VAL A 449 5.89 12.64 14.61
CA VAL A 449 6.47 11.29 14.53
C VAL A 449 5.40 10.34 14.05
N ARG A 450 5.74 9.49 13.09
CA ARG A 450 4.98 8.29 12.71
C ARG A 450 5.92 7.08 12.69
N ILE A 451 5.45 5.96 13.17
CA ILE A 451 6.15 4.67 13.10
C ILE A 451 5.18 3.70 12.43
N GLU A 452 5.55 3.26 11.24
CA GLU A 452 4.70 2.39 10.42
C GLU A 452 5.42 1.11 10.06
N ASP A 453 4.73 0.01 10.38
CA ASP A 453 5.15 -1.36 10.11
C ASP A 453 4.06 -2.09 9.32
N ASP A 454 4.47 -2.87 8.32
CA ASP A 454 3.63 -3.81 7.60
C ASP A 454 3.58 -5.15 8.34
N ILE A 455 2.36 -5.62 8.60
CA ILE A 455 2.11 -6.89 9.30
C ILE A 455 1.20 -7.80 8.47
N ALA A 456 1.39 -9.11 8.62
CA ALA A 456 0.43 -10.12 8.17
C ALA A 456 -0.24 -10.75 9.39
N VAL A 457 -1.57 -10.84 9.41
CA VAL A 457 -2.30 -11.43 10.53
C VAL A 457 -2.20 -12.96 10.47
N THR A 458 -1.76 -13.59 11.55
CA THR A 458 -1.69 -15.06 11.68
C THR A 458 -2.91 -15.59 12.43
N ALA A 459 -3.02 -16.92 12.60
CA ALA A 459 -4.13 -17.54 13.31
C ALA A 459 -4.24 -17.09 14.78
N ASP A 460 -3.13 -16.67 15.40
CA ASP A 460 -3.00 -16.37 16.82
C ASP A 460 -2.37 -15.00 17.13
N GLY A 461 -2.02 -14.22 16.11
CA GLY A 461 -1.37 -12.92 16.27
C GLY A 461 -1.02 -12.26 14.95
N ILE A 462 0.24 -11.85 14.83
CA ILE A 462 0.78 -11.20 13.63
C ILE A 462 2.18 -11.74 13.30
N GLU A 463 2.54 -11.64 12.03
CA GLU A 463 3.90 -11.65 11.53
C GLU A 463 4.30 -10.21 11.17
N LEU A 464 5.40 -9.72 11.74
CA LEU A 464 5.98 -8.44 11.37
C LEU A 464 6.93 -8.62 10.17
N MET A 465 6.63 -7.98 9.04
CA MET A 465 7.45 -8.08 7.83
C MET A 465 8.50 -6.97 7.75
N THR A 466 8.19 -5.79 8.28
CA THR A 466 9.11 -4.65 8.32
C THR A 466 10.28 -4.90 9.26
N CYS A 467 11.50 -4.54 8.84
CA CYS A 467 12.71 -4.77 9.61
C CYS A 467 13.63 -3.55 9.58
N VAL A 468 13.35 -2.55 10.41
CA VAL A 468 14.17 -1.32 10.57
C VAL A 468 14.47 -1.06 12.05
N PRO A 469 15.51 -0.26 12.39
CA PRO A 469 15.73 0.22 13.76
C PRO A 469 14.50 0.93 14.33
N ARG A 470 14.08 0.60 15.56
CA ARG A 470 12.88 1.17 16.18
C ARG A 470 13.10 1.71 17.58
N THR A 471 14.04 1.22 18.38
CA THR A 471 14.34 1.90 19.64
C THR A 471 15.21 3.14 19.38
N VAL A 472 15.18 4.09 20.32
CA VAL A 472 16.07 5.27 20.26
C VAL A 472 17.52 4.81 20.18
N GLU A 473 17.90 3.82 20.99
CA GLU A 473 19.25 3.27 21.03
C GLU A 473 19.64 2.60 19.71
N GLU A 474 18.72 1.83 19.11
CA GLU A 474 18.96 1.20 17.80
C GLU A 474 19.15 2.24 16.70
N ILE A 475 18.30 3.27 16.64
CA ILE A 475 18.39 4.33 15.63
C ILE A 475 19.69 5.11 15.79
N GLU A 476 20.00 5.60 16.99
CA GLU A 476 21.22 6.38 17.21
C GLU A 476 22.48 5.56 16.93
N ALA A 477 22.50 4.28 17.35
CA ALA A 477 23.62 3.38 17.06
C ALA A 477 23.76 3.15 15.55
N PHE A 478 22.65 2.95 14.84
CA PHE A 478 22.66 2.68 13.41
C PHE A 478 23.10 3.89 12.59
N MET A 479 22.67 5.10 12.97
CA MET A 479 23.07 6.36 12.32
C MET A 479 24.53 6.73 12.58
N ALA A 480 25.07 6.35 13.74
CA ALA A 480 26.48 6.59 14.09
C ALA A 480 27.46 5.60 13.44
N ASP A 481 26.97 4.44 12.96
CA ASP A 481 27.80 3.38 12.40
C ASP A 481 28.40 3.73 11.04
N SER A 482 29.69 4.09 11.05
CA SER A 482 30.49 4.42 9.87
C SER A 482 31.07 3.20 9.13
N THR A 483 30.86 1.97 9.62
CA THR A 483 31.55 0.77 9.12
C THR A 483 30.94 0.14 7.87
N LYS A 484 29.77 0.61 7.41
CA LYS A 484 29.13 0.15 6.17
C LYS A 484 28.86 1.32 5.20
N PRO A 485 29.90 1.95 4.61
CA PRO A 485 29.70 2.92 3.56
C PRO A 485 29.21 2.16 2.32
N PHE A 486 27.90 2.15 2.08
CA PHE A 486 27.43 2.02 0.70
C PHE A 486 27.82 3.32 0.02
N SER A 487 28.88 3.31 -0.80
CA SER A 487 29.21 4.44 -1.63
C SER A 487 28.23 4.44 -2.80
N PRO A 488 27.27 5.39 -2.88
CA PRO A 488 26.32 5.44 -3.99
C PRO A 488 26.98 6.06 -5.24
N VAL A 489 28.30 5.96 -5.41
CA VAL A 489 28.98 6.49 -6.59
C VAL A 489 28.49 5.66 -7.78
N VAL A 490 27.47 6.23 -8.43
CA VAL A 490 27.06 5.96 -9.81
C VAL A 490 28.10 6.53 -10.75
#